data_AF-A0A7V3JNV2-F1
#
_entry.id   AF-A0A7V3JNV2-F1
#
_cell.length_a   1.000
_cell.length_b   1.000
_cell.length_c   1.000
_cell.angle_alpha   90.00
_cell.angle_beta   90.00
_cell.angle_gamma   90.00
#
_symmetry.space_group_name_H-M   'P 1'
#
loop_
_entity.id
_entity.type
_entity.pdbx_description
1 polymer ?
#
loop_
_entity_poly.entity_id
_entity_poly.type
_entity_poly.pdbx_seq_one_letter_code
_entity_poly.pdbx_strand_id
1 'polypeptide(L)'
;MHIRVVITGRNYHALGTAPVELDLPEGSTVEAALETVTQRLGQPLPETCLVAVSGTHLGTVRNHVPRQLRAGDELLLLAPVAGG
;
A
#
# COMPACT_ATOMS: atom_id res chain seq x y z
N MET A 1 1.23 -15.79 -1.97
CA MET A 1 2.20 -14.97 -2.71
C MET A 1 2.78 -13.91 -1.79
N HIS A 2 4.07 -13.64 -1.94
CA HIS A 2 4.79 -12.62 -1.17
C HIS A 2 4.83 -11.31 -1.96
N ILE A 3 4.48 -10.20 -1.33
CA ILE A 3 4.64 -8.86 -1.90
C ILE A 3 5.32 -7.93 -0.91
N ARG A 4 5.99 -6.91 -1.45
CA ARG A 4 6.65 -5.89 -0.64
C ARG A 4 5.78 -4.64 -0.56
N VAL A 5 5.52 -4.14 0.64
CA VAL A 5 4.78 -2.89 0.84
C VAL A 5 5.72 -1.80 1.34
N VAL A 6 5.71 -0.67 0.66
CA VAL A 6 6.49 0.51 1.04
C VAL A 6 5.51 1.62 1.38
N ILE A 7 5.58 2.15 2.61
CA ILE A 7 4.75 3.29 3.04
C ILE A 7 5.64 4.48 3.30
N THR A 8 5.34 5.60 2.65
CA THR A 8 6.12 6.84 2.71
C THR A 8 5.21 8.06 2.92
N GLY A 9 5.78 9.20 3.33
CA GLY A 9 5.02 10.40 3.71
C GLY A 9 4.57 10.36 5.17
N ARG A 10 3.58 11.17 5.60
CA ARG A 10 3.22 11.39 7.02
C ARG A 10 2.94 10.15 7.90
N ASN A 11 2.70 9.00 7.29
CA ASN A 11 2.39 7.75 7.99
C ASN A 11 3.55 6.74 8.05
N TYR A 12 4.73 7.08 7.53
CA TYR A 12 5.89 6.17 7.53
C TYR A 12 6.35 5.76 8.93
N HIS A 13 6.12 6.61 9.94
CA HIS A 13 6.50 6.31 11.33
C HIS A 13 5.74 5.13 11.94
N ALA A 14 4.57 4.76 11.41
CA ALA A 14 3.71 3.75 12.02
C ALA A 14 4.16 2.29 11.74
N LEU A 15 5.05 2.05 10.78
CA LEU A 15 5.51 0.69 10.40
C LEU A 15 7.01 0.47 10.58
N GLY A 16 7.74 1.45 11.12
CA GLY A 16 9.19 1.42 11.11
C GLY A 16 9.76 1.71 9.71
N THR A 17 11.05 1.97 9.64
CA THR A 17 11.76 2.46 8.44
C THR A 17 11.95 1.41 7.34
N ALA A 18 11.37 0.22 7.47
CA ALA A 18 11.57 -0.89 6.55
C ALA A 18 10.30 -1.19 5.73
N PRO A 19 10.45 -1.65 4.48
CA PRO A 19 9.34 -2.24 3.74
C PRO A 19 8.71 -3.38 4.54
N VAL A 20 7.38 -3.46 4.50
CA VAL A 20 6.61 -4.51 5.15
C VAL A 20 6.34 -5.62 4.15
N GLU A 21 6.81 -6.83 4.44
CA GLU A 21 6.49 -8.01 3.66
C GLU A 21 5.08 -8.51 4.01
N LEU A 22 4.24 -8.73 3.00
CA LEU A 22 2.90 -9.29 3.14
C LEU A 22 2.79 -10.64 2.43
N ASP A 23 2.18 -11.58 3.15
CA ASP A 23 1.77 -12.87 2.62
C ASP A 23 0.28 -12.81 2.31
N LEU A 24 -0.06 -12.85 1.03
CA LEU A 24 -1.44 -12.80 0.55
C LEU A 24 -1.79 -14.08 -0.20
N PRO A 25 -3.06 -14.50 -0.25
CA PRO A 25 -3.50 -15.54 -1.18
C PRO A 25 -3.11 -15.22 -2.63
N GLU A 26 -2.89 -16.25 -3.44
CA GLU A 26 -2.57 -16.07 -4.85
C GLU A 26 -3.75 -15.40 -5.60
N GLY A 27 -3.44 -14.43 -6.47
CA GLY A 27 -4.46 -13.65 -7.18
C GLY A 27 -5.18 -12.60 -6.33
N SER A 28 -4.68 -12.29 -5.12
CA SER A 28 -5.25 -11.20 -4.29
C SER A 28 -5.20 -9.86 -5.00
N THR A 29 -6.11 -8.97 -4.61
CA THR A 29 -6.23 -7.63 -5.21
C THR A 29 -5.52 -6.57 -4.39
N VAL A 30 -5.39 -5.37 -4.98
CA VAL A 30 -4.91 -4.18 -4.27
C VAL A 30 -5.77 -3.89 -3.03
N GLU A 31 -7.08 -4.01 -3.13
CA GLU A 31 -8.03 -3.78 -2.02
C GLU A 31 -7.74 -4.71 -0.84
N ALA A 32 -7.57 -6.02 -1.09
CA ALA A 32 -7.22 -6.99 -0.06
C ALA A 32 -5.87 -6.69 0.61
N ALA A 33 -4.89 -6.20 -0.17
CA ALA A 33 -3.61 -5.76 0.39
C ALA A 33 -3.79 -4.52 1.27
N LEU A 34 -4.57 -3.52 0.85
CA LEU A 34 -4.85 -2.30 1.62
C LEU A 34 -5.58 -2.60 2.94
N GLU A 35 -6.52 -3.54 2.93
CA GLU A 35 -7.18 -4.03 4.15
C GLU A 35 -6.17 -4.68 5.10
N THR A 36 -5.30 -5.55 4.57
CA THR A 36 -4.25 -6.21 5.37
C THR A 36 -3.28 -5.20 5.98
N VAL A 37 -2.87 -4.19 5.21
CA VAL A 37 -2.01 -3.09 5.69
C VAL A 37 -2.72 -2.31 6.79
N THR A 38 -3.99 -1.96 6.58
CA THR A 38 -4.80 -1.21 7.55
C THR A 38 -4.94 -1.97 8.87
N GLN A 39 -5.17 -3.29 8.81
CA GLN A 39 -5.23 -4.15 9.99
C GLN A 39 -3.90 -4.19 10.74
N ARG A 40 -2.77 -4.32 10.03
CA ARG A 40 -1.43 -4.33 10.65
C ARG A 40 -1.05 -2.98 11.27
N LEU A 41 -1.45 -1.88 10.64
CA LEU A 41 -1.24 -0.53 11.15
C LEU A 41 -2.05 -0.24 12.41
N GLY A 42 -3.15 -0.97 12.65
CA GLY A 42 -4.10 -0.68 13.72
C GLY A 42 -4.88 0.63 13.55
N GLN A 43 -4.75 1.28 12.38
CA GLN A 43 -5.41 2.53 12.04
C GLN A 43 -5.66 2.62 10.52
N PRO A 44 -6.72 3.31 10.07
CA PRO A 44 -7.04 3.44 8.66
C PRO A 44 -5.98 4.23 7.88
N LEU A 45 -5.70 3.79 6.66
CA LEU A 45 -4.94 4.58 5.69
C LEU A 45 -5.77 5.81 5.26
N PRO A 46 -5.15 6.99 5.10
CA PRO A 46 -5.83 8.16 4.56
C PRO A 46 -6.36 7.88 3.17
N GLU A 47 -7.61 8.25 2.93
CA GLU A 47 -8.31 8.08 1.65
C GLU A 47 -7.61 8.75 0.45
N THR A 48 -6.79 9.77 0.73
CA THR A 48 -6.00 10.52 -0.25
C THR A 48 -4.60 9.96 -0.46
N CYS A 49 -4.20 8.91 0.26
CA CYS A 49 -2.93 8.23 0.06
C CYS A 49 -2.87 7.66 -1.36
N LEU A 50 -1.79 7.96 -2.10
CA LEU A 50 -1.62 7.46 -3.46
C LEU A 50 -1.20 6.00 -3.43
N VAL A 51 -1.65 5.25 -4.42
CA VAL A 51 -1.40 3.83 -4.58
C VAL A 51 -0.65 3.60 -5.90
N ALA A 52 0.48 2.90 -5.83
CA ALA A 52 1.19 2.44 -7.01
C ALA A 52 1.62 0.97 -6.86
N VAL A 53 1.57 0.21 -7.95
CA VAL A 53 2.01 -1.19 -8.00
C VAL A 53 3.09 -1.34 -9.04
N SER A 54 4.28 -1.76 -8.62
CA SER A 54 5.44 -2.03 -9.47
C SER A 54 5.70 -0.89 -10.47
N GLY A 55 5.73 0.35 -9.94
CA GLY A 55 5.96 1.58 -10.71
C GLY A 55 4.72 2.16 -11.43
N THR A 56 3.57 1.49 -11.40
CA THR A 56 2.33 1.98 -12.04
C THR A 56 1.43 2.66 -11.01
N HIS A 57 1.19 3.96 -11.15
CA HIS A 57 0.21 4.69 -10.34
C HIS A 57 -1.22 4.26 -10.67
N LEU A 58 -2.00 3.89 -9.66
CA LEU A 58 -3.37 3.40 -9.80
C LEU A 58 -4.43 4.38 -9.31
N GLY A 59 -4.07 5.43 -8.58
CA GLY A 59 -4.99 6.40 -7.98
C GLY A 59 -4.76 6.55 -6.49
N THR A 60 -5.83 6.74 -5.72
CA THR A 60 -5.77 6.85 -4.26
C THR A 60 -6.42 5.64 -3.57
N VAL A 61 -6.20 5.48 -2.27
CA VAL A 61 -6.89 4.47 -1.45
C VAL A 61 -8.41 4.53 -1.67
N ARG A 62 -8.99 5.74 -1.72
CA ARG A 62 -10.42 5.93 -2.01
C ARG A 62 -10.83 5.56 -3.43
N ASN A 63 -10.02 5.89 -4.42
CA ASN A 63 -10.36 5.74 -5.83
C ASN A 63 -9.13 5.32 -6.63
N HIS A 64 -8.90 4.01 -6.70
CA HIS A 64 -7.85 3.41 -7.50
C HIS A 64 -8.44 2.45 -8.53
N VAL A 65 -7.69 2.22 -9.61
CA VAL A 65 -8.03 1.21 -10.60
C VAL A 65 -7.88 -0.18 -9.99
N PRO A 66 -8.92 -1.04 -10.03
CA PRO A 66 -8.84 -2.40 -9.54
C PRO A 66 -7.74 -3.17 -10.25
N ARG A 67 -6.89 -3.86 -9.49
CA ARG A 67 -5.76 -4.63 -10.02
C ARG A 67 -5.49 -5.86 -9.17
N GLN A 68 -5.24 -6.98 -9.84
CA GLN A 68 -4.67 -8.17 -9.20
C GLN A 68 -3.17 -7.99 -8.99
N LEU A 69 -2.70 -8.39 -7.82
CA LEU A 69 -1.30 -8.42 -7.45
C LEU A 69 -0.67 -9.76 -7.85
N ARG A 70 0.64 -9.73 -8.11
CA ARG A 70 1.45 -10.90 -8.44
C ARG A 70 2.54 -11.09 -7.37
N ALA A 71 3.05 -12.31 -7.28
CA ALA A 71 4.22 -12.57 -6.43
C ALA A 71 5.39 -11.66 -6.82
N GLY A 72 6.02 -11.05 -5.82
CA GLY A 72 7.13 -10.11 -6.00
C GLY A 72 6.71 -8.69 -6.40
N ASP A 73 5.41 -8.40 -6.54
CA ASP A 73 4.97 -7.02 -6.75
C ASP A 73 5.35 -6.14 -5.55
N GLU A 74 5.66 -4.88 -5.86
CA GLU A 74 5.82 -3.83 -4.87
C GLU A 74 4.57 -2.95 -4.83
N LEU A 75 3.96 -2.84 -3.67
CA LEU A 75 2.88 -1.90 -3.38
C LEU A 75 3.47 -0.68 -2.67
N LEU A 76 3.41 0.48 -3.33
CA LEU A 76 3.83 1.75 -2.78
C LEU A 76 2.62 2.57 -2.34
N LEU A 77 2.65 3.04 -1.09
CA LEU A 77 1.66 3.91 -0.49
C LEU A 77 2.32 5.25 -0.13
N LEU A 78 1.85 6.34 -0.75
CA LEU A 78 2.39 7.68 -0.55
C LEU A 78 1.34 8.55 0.14
N ALA A 79 1.54 8.80 1.44
CA ALA A 79 0.73 9.76 2.16
C ALA A 79 1.09 11.19 1.67
N PRO A 80 0.09 12.05 1.36
CA PRO A 80 0.37 13.40 0.88
C PRO A 80 1.26 14.17 1.86
N VAL A 81 2.42 14.62 1.39
CA VAL A 81 3.31 15.51 2.13
C VAL A 81 2.88 16.96 1.88
N ALA A 82 2.53 17.68 2.96
CA ALA A 82 2.38 19.13 2.90
C ALA A 82 3.70 19.71 3.41
N GLY A 83 4.65 19.93 2.52
CA GLY A 83 5.95 20.49 2.82
C GLY A 83 6.61 20.87 1.52
N GLY A 84 6.70 22.17 1.27
CA GLY A 84 7.55 22.78 0.24
C GLY A 84 8.86 23.24 0.85
#